data_AF-A0AAP8N7R4-F1
#
_entry.id   AF-A0AAP8N7R4-F1
#
_cell.length_a   1.000
_cell.length_b   1.000
_cell.length_c   1.000
_cell.angle_alpha   90.00
_cell.angle_beta   90.00
_cell.angle_gamma   90.00
#
_symmetry.space_group_name_H-M   'P 1'
#
loop_
_entity.id
_entity.type
_entity.pdbx_description
1 polymer ?
#
loop_
_entity_poly.entity_id
_entity_poly.type
_entity_poly.pdbx_seq_one_letter_code
_entity_poly.pdbx_strand_id
1 'polypeptide(L)'
;SGLAVDFLGGAPGIYSARYADGKGDAANNAKLLDVMKDVPQAERGAQFVCVLALVRHADDPLPILCEGLWHGRILTQASGEH
;
A
#
# COMPACT_ATOMS: atom_id res chain seq x y z
N SER A 1 -6.00 -5.59 0.68
CA SER A 1 -4.89 -5.07 -0.15
C SER A 1 -4.17 -3.97 0.61
N GLY A 2 -3.02 -3.52 0.12
CA GLY A 2 -2.25 -2.42 0.70
C GLY A 2 -1.23 -1.85 -0.29
N LEU A 3 -0.67 -0.69 0.05
CA LEU A 3 0.39 -0.02 -0.68
C LEU A 3 1.74 -0.33 -0.02
N ALA A 4 2.71 -0.83 -0.79
CA ALA A 4 4.08 -1.03 -0.36
C ALA A 4 4.99 -0.05 -1.09
N VAL A 5 5.77 0.74 -0.34
CA VAL A 5 6.71 1.72 -0.90
C VAL A 5 8.15 1.24 -0.68
N ASP A 6 8.92 1.14 -1.75
CA ASP A 6 10.24 0.50 -1.77
C ASP A 6 11.21 1.20 -0.80
N PHE A 7 11.29 2.52 -0.88
CA PHE A 7 12.15 3.34 -0.01
C PHE A 7 11.81 3.20 1.47
N LEU A 8 10.55 2.91 1.80
CA LEU A 8 10.09 2.75 3.19
C LEU A 8 10.14 1.28 3.64
N GLY A 9 10.85 0.41 2.92
CA GLY A 9 10.92 -1.02 3.24
C GLY A 9 9.56 -1.72 3.18
N GLY A 10 8.65 -1.24 2.32
CA GLY A 10 7.31 -1.78 2.15
C GLY A 10 6.23 -1.14 3.03
N ALA A 11 6.55 -0.16 3.87
CA ALA A 11 5.52 0.62 4.56
C ALA A 11 4.72 1.48 3.55
N PRO A 12 3.42 1.76 3.79
CA PRO A 12 2.63 1.36 4.96
C PRO A 12 2.22 -0.12 5.02
N GLY A 13 2.24 -0.84 3.90
CA GLY A 13 1.97 -2.28 3.85
C GLY A 13 0.59 -2.64 4.43
N ILE A 14 0.55 -3.60 5.35
CA ILE A 14 -0.70 -4.04 6.02
C ILE A 14 -1.39 -2.91 6.81
N TYR A 15 -0.66 -1.84 7.15
CA TYR A 15 -1.19 -0.69 7.87
C TYR A 15 -1.79 0.37 6.95
N SER A 16 -1.86 0.14 5.64
CA SER A 16 -2.33 1.13 4.65
C SER A 16 -3.63 1.84 5.05
N ALA A 17 -4.66 1.09 5.48
CA ALA A 17 -5.95 1.66 5.88
C ALA A 17 -5.89 2.51 7.18
N ARG A 18 -4.86 2.31 8.00
CA ARG A 18 -4.71 2.95 9.32
C ARG A 18 -3.40 3.73 9.43
N TYR A 19 -2.79 4.09 8.31
CA TYR A 19 -1.45 4.65 8.31
C TYR A 19 -1.37 5.96 9.10
N ALA A 20 -2.41 6.78 9.03
CA ALA A 20 -2.64 7.98 9.82
C ALA A 20 -3.66 7.74 10.94
N ASP A 21 -3.49 6.66 11.71
CA ASP A 21 -4.31 6.33 12.89
C ASP A 21 -5.81 6.21 12.58
N GLY A 22 -6.15 5.75 11.39
CA GLY A 22 -7.54 5.56 10.95
C GLY A 22 -8.29 6.85 10.63
N LYS A 23 -7.61 7.98 10.42
CA LYS A 23 -8.21 9.28 10.07
C LYS A 23 -8.69 9.39 8.61
N GLY A 24 -8.77 8.26 7.89
CA GLY A 24 -9.24 8.19 6.50
C GLY A 24 -8.16 8.45 5.45
N ASP A 25 -8.53 8.30 4.19
CA ASP A 25 -7.59 8.21 3.07
C ASP A 25 -6.83 9.51 2.82
N ALA A 26 -7.50 10.66 2.92
CA ALA A 26 -6.85 11.96 2.79
C ALA A 26 -5.70 12.14 3.80
N ALA A 27 -5.92 11.71 5.06
CA ALA A 27 -4.89 11.78 6.09
C ALA A 27 -3.76 10.76 5.86
N ASN A 28 -4.09 9.55 5.39
CA ASN A 28 -3.11 8.53 5.02
C ASN A 28 -2.19 9.04 3.89
N ASN A 29 -2.78 9.63 2.85
CA ASN A 29 -2.05 10.19 1.71
C ASN A 29 -1.19 11.38 2.12
N ALA A 30 -1.73 12.30 2.94
CA ALA A 30 -0.97 13.44 3.44
C ALA A 30 0.25 13.00 4.28
N LYS A 31 0.08 12.03 5.17
CA LYS A 31 1.18 11.45 5.96
C LYS A 31 2.24 10.81 5.06
N LEU A 32 1.81 10.06 4.04
CA LEU A 32 2.75 9.41 3.11
C LEU A 32 3.56 10.44 2.32
N LEU A 33 2.90 11.51 1.82
CA LEU A 33 3.57 12.58 1.10
C LEU A 33 4.59 13.32 1.97
N ASP A 34 4.28 13.61 3.23
CA ASP A 34 5.22 14.24 4.17
C ASP A 34 6.43 13.34 4.47
N VAL A 35 6.21 12.05 4.76
CA VAL A 35 7.30 11.09 4.99
C VAL A 35 8.22 10.96 3.78
N MET A 36 7.66 11.07 2.57
CA MET A 36 8.40 10.93 1.32
C MET A 36 8.95 12.27 0.78
N LYS A 37 8.77 13.42 1.45
CA LYS A 37 9.01 14.74 0.83
C LYS A 37 10.44 14.96 0.29
N ASP A 38 11.44 14.39 0.96
CA ASP A 38 12.86 14.54 0.60
C ASP A 38 13.41 13.36 -0.22
N VAL A 39 12.54 12.41 -0.60
CA VAL A 39 12.95 11.20 -1.34
C VAL A 39 13.08 11.50 -2.84
N PRO A 40 14.26 11.27 -3.45
CA PRO A 40 14.50 11.50 -4.87
C PRO A 40 13.53 10.73 -5.77
N GLN A 41 13.16 11.32 -6.91
CA GLN A 41 12.18 10.75 -7.85
C GLN A 41 12.50 9.31 -8.32
N ALA A 42 13.78 8.96 -8.37
CA ALA A 42 14.23 7.62 -8.76
C ALA A 42 13.92 6.54 -7.71
N GLU A 43 13.78 6.93 -6.44
CA GLU A 43 13.61 6.03 -5.29
C GLU A 43 12.15 5.93 -4.82
N ARG A 44 11.21 6.60 -5.50
CA ARG A 44 9.78 6.62 -5.14
C ARG A 44 8.99 5.43 -5.67
N GLY A 45 9.65 4.30 -5.91
CA GLY A 45 9.01 3.06 -6.36
C GLY A 45 7.98 2.56 -5.34
N ALA A 46 6.83 2.11 -5.83
CA ALA A 46 5.79 1.54 -5.00
C ALA A 46 4.92 0.55 -5.77
N GLN A 47 4.18 -0.27 -5.05
CA GLN A 47 3.24 -1.23 -5.62
C GLN A 47 1.99 -1.37 -4.76
N PHE A 48 0.83 -1.46 -5.42
CA PHE A 48 -0.37 -1.98 -4.78
C PHE A 48 -0.32 -3.50 -4.78
N VAL A 49 -0.50 -4.09 -3.60
CA VAL A 49 -0.50 -5.54 -3.39
C VAL A 49 -1.91 -5.98 -3.02
N CYS A 50 -2.45 -6.92 -3.79
CA CYS A 50 -3.70 -7.60 -3.49
C CYS A 50 -3.45 -9.10 -3.35
N VAL A 51 -3.80 -9.66 -2.21
CA VAL A 51 -3.77 -11.11 -1.98
C VAL A 51 -5.17 -11.56 -1.65
N LEU A 52 -5.65 -12.58 -2.37
CA LEU A 52 -6.92 -13.25 -2.13
C LEU A 52 -6.65 -14.68 -1.65
N ALA A 53 -7.42 -15.12 -0.66
CA ALA A 53 -7.40 -16.49 -0.18
C ALA A 53 -8.80 -17.10 -0.32
N LEU A 54 -8.88 -18.25 -1.00
CA LEU A 54 -10.07 -19.08 -1.02
C LEU A 54 -9.85 -20.28 -0.10
N VAL A 55 -10.66 -20.35 0.94
CA VAL A 55 -10.64 -21.38 1.97
C VAL A 55 -11.92 -22.20 1.86
N ARG A 56 -11.82 -23.52 1.67
CA ARG A 56 -13.02 -24.37 1.45
C ARG A 56 -13.77 -24.69 2.74
N HIS A 57 -13.06 -24.78 3.85
CA HIS A 57 -13.58 -24.99 5.20
C HIS A 57 -12.57 -24.46 6.24
N ALA A 58 -12.99 -24.22 7.48
CA ALA A 58 -12.18 -23.52 8.49
C ALA A 58 -10.77 -24.14 8.69
N ASP A 59 -10.65 -25.46 8.62
CA ASP A 59 -9.39 -26.19 8.80
C ASP A 59 -8.69 -26.59 7.48
N ASP A 60 -8.94 -25.90 6.36
CA ASP A 60 -8.31 -26.21 5.07
C ASP A 60 -6.79 -25.97 5.17
N PRO A 61 -5.95 -27.03 5.13
CA PRO A 61 -4.51 -26.87 5.33
C PRO A 61 -3.82 -26.26 4.10
N LEU A 62 -4.53 -26.16 2.96
CA LEU A 62 -3.97 -25.70 1.70
C LEU A 62 -4.98 -24.80 0.96
N PRO A 63 -5.20 -23.56 1.44
CA PRO A 63 -6.05 -22.61 0.75
C PRO A 63 -5.45 -22.22 -0.61
N ILE A 64 -6.31 -21.85 -1.56
CA ILE A 64 -5.86 -21.31 -2.84
C ILE A 64 -5.53 -19.84 -2.62
N LEU A 65 -4.29 -19.44 -2.95
CA LEU A 65 -3.81 -18.07 -2.85
C LEU A 65 -3.61 -17.48 -4.24
N CYS A 66 -4.12 -16.27 -4.46
CA CYS A 66 -3.88 -15.49 -5.66
C CYS A 66 -3.27 -14.14 -5.25
N GLU A 67 -2.15 -13.76 -5.86
CA GLU A 67 -1.50 -12.46 -5.68
C GLU A 67 -1.56 -11.65 -6.96
N GLY A 68 -1.91 -10.37 -6.82
CA GLY A 68 -1.82 -9.35 -7.86
C GLY A 68 -0.96 -8.19 -7.40
N LEU A 69 -0.02 -7.78 -8.25
CA LEU A 69 0.86 -6.65 -8.03
C LEU A 69 0.62 -5.58 -9.09
N TRP A 70 0.44 -4.33 -8.67
CA TRP A 70 0.34 -3.20 -9.57
C TRP A 70 1.42 -2.15 -9.24
N HIS A 71 2.45 -2.11 -10.08
CA HIS A 71 3.62 -1.25 -9.90
C HIS A 71 3.34 0.19 -10.34
N GLY A 72 3.89 1.14 -9.58
CA GLY A 72 3.77 2.57 -9.83
C GLY A 72 4.85 3.36 -9.10
N ARG A 73 4.60 4.66 -8.93
CA ARG A 73 5.48 5.57 -8.17
C ARG A 73 4.66 6.53 -7.35
N ILE A 74 5.17 6.91 -6.17
CA ILE A 74 4.54 7.91 -5.32
C ILE A 74 4.79 9.30 -5.91
N LEU A 75 3.73 10.08 -6.09
CA LEU A 75 3.83 11.47 -6.53
C LEU A 75 4.40 12.38 -5.43
N THR A 76 4.79 13.60 -5.79
CA THR A 76 5.24 14.63 -4.83
C THR A 76 4.07 15.43 -4.24
N GLN A 77 2.89 15.35 -4.86
CA GLN A 77 1.68 16.00 -4.42
C GLN A 77 0.46 15.17 -4.83
N ALA A 78 -0.66 15.34 -4.13
CA ALA A 78 -1.92 14.71 -4.49
C ALA A 78 -2.40 15.22 -5.86
N SER A 79 -2.98 14.32 -6.65
CA SER A 79 -3.53 14.64 -7.96
C SER A 79 -4.67 13.67 -8.29
N GLY A 80 -5.70 14.18 -8.97
CA GLY A 80 -6.95 13.47 -9.19
C GLY A 80 -8.01 13.78 -8.14
N GLU A 81 -9.24 13.45 -8.46
CA GLU A 81 -10.40 13.53 -7.58
C GLU A 81 -11.03 12.13 -7.58
N HIS A 82 -11.46 11.67 -6.40
CA HIS A 82 -12.09 10.35 -6.11
C HIS A 82 -11.17 9.22 -5.64
#